data_AF-A0A2M6ZF72-F1
#
_entry.id   AF-A0A2M6ZF72-F1
#
_cell.length_a   1.000
_cell.length_b   1.000
_cell.length_c   1.000
_cell.angle_alpha   90.00
_cell.angle_beta   90.00
_cell.angle_gamma   90.00
#
_symmetry.space_group_name_H-M   'P 1'
#
loop_
_entity.id
_entity.type
_entity.pdbx_description
1 polymer ?
#
loop_
_entity_poly.entity_id
_entity_poly.type
_entity_poly.pdbx_seq_one_letter_code
_entity_poly.pdbx_strand_id
1 'polypeptide(L)'
;MSGLRWSFGEIVNSVRRVLENRNIEHLTKQAYEFIILYMGFIAHYNRQGFQDSYTDLRDFVERLQTSEYSNDPDHNLKWADELERRERDGDTGDQGKDKADIIREIVKLVRQYQNDINAEFAELQRQTELKEAHRLAGKYGFKVVPQ
;
A
#
# COMPACT_ATOMS: atom_id res chain seq x y z
N MET A 1 -10.94 18.35 21.62
CA MET A 1 -10.05 17.71 20.62
C MET A 1 -10.21 18.49 19.34
N SER A 2 -9.19 19.23 18.90
CA SER A 2 -9.20 19.94 17.61
C SER A 2 -9.41 18.91 16.50
N GLY A 3 -10.42 19.10 15.65
CA GLY A 3 -10.71 18.22 14.53
C GLY A 3 -9.48 18.08 13.65
N LEU A 4 -8.94 16.87 13.56
CA LEU A 4 -7.78 16.58 12.74
C LEU A 4 -8.23 16.70 11.28
N ARG A 5 -7.89 17.80 10.62
CA ARG A 5 -8.20 17.99 9.20
C ARG A 5 -7.20 17.20 8.36
N TRP A 6 -7.70 16.30 7.54
CA TRP A 6 -6.87 15.53 6.61
C TRP A 6 -6.44 16.41 5.45
N SER A 7 -5.15 16.41 5.15
CA SER A 7 -4.59 17.15 4.04
C SER A 7 -4.49 16.24 2.82
N PHE A 8 -5.38 16.45 1.86
CA PHE A 8 -5.42 15.66 0.62
C PHE A 8 -4.03 15.57 -0.03
N GLY A 9 -3.40 16.73 -0.24
CA GLY A 9 -2.10 16.80 -0.90
C GLY A 9 -0.99 16.09 -0.14
N GLU A 10 -0.93 16.22 1.19
CA GLU A 10 0.14 15.60 1.99
C GLU A 10 0.03 14.07 2.00
N ILE A 11 -1.19 13.55 2.14
CA ILE A 11 -1.45 12.12 2.22
C ILE A 11 -1.21 11.46 0.85
N VAL A 12 -1.85 11.99 -0.19
CA VAL A 12 -1.74 11.44 -1.56
C VAL A 12 -0.29 11.50 -2.06
N ASN A 13 0.42 12.61 -1.83
CA ASN A 13 1.82 12.72 -2.26
C ASN A 13 2.76 11.81 -1.47
N SER A 14 2.46 11.54 -0.20
CA SER A 14 3.23 10.58 0.57
C SER A 14 3.10 9.17 -0.01
N VAL A 15 1.87 8.72 -0.30
CA VAL A 15 1.65 7.42 -0.95
C VAL A 15 2.28 7.38 -2.33
N ARG A 16 2.12 8.44 -3.14
CA ARG A 16 2.77 8.57 -4.45
C ARG A 16 4.29 8.36 -4.34
N ARG A 17 4.97 9.01 -3.40
CA ARG A 17 6.42 8.86 -3.22
C ARG A 17 6.82 7.44 -2.84
N VAL A 18 6.02 6.77 -2.00
CA VAL A 18 6.25 5.35 -1.68
C VAL A 18 6.19 4.51 -2.95
N LEU A 19 5.16 4.70 -3.77
CA LEU A 19 5.00 3.97 -5.03
C LEU A 19 6.14 4.30 -6.00
N GLU A 20 6.38 5.57 -6.31
CA GLU A 20 7.40 6.04 -7.27
C GLU A 20 8.81 5.56 -6.92
N ASN A 21 9.18 5.57 -5.64
CA ASN A 21 10.54 5.23 -5.19
C ASN A 21 10.67 3.77 -4.72
N ARG A 22 9.58 2.97 -4.82
CA ARG A 22 9.53 1.58 -4.35
C ARG A 22 9.98 1.44 -2.89
N ASN A 23 9.69 2.44 -2.05
CA ASN A 23 10.22 2.52 -0.70
C ASN A 23 9.17 3.03 0.30
N ILE A 24 8.74 2.12 1.18
CA ILE A 24 7.74 2.36 2.24
C ILE A 24 8.20 3.40 3.28
N GLU A 25 9.50 3.68 3.38
CA GLU A 25 10.04 4.70 4.30
C GLU A 25 9.54 6.12 3.99
N HIS A 26 9.13 6.37 2.74
CA HIS A 26 8.52 7.65 2.34
C HIS A 26 7.09 7.87 2.87
N LEU A 27 6.49 6.87 3.51
CA LEU A 27 5.18 7.00 4.14
C LEU A 27 5.27 7.94 5.34
N THR A 28 4.62 9.10 5.26
CA THR A 28 4.60 10.09 6.34
C THR A 28 3.69 9.62 7.47
N LYS A 29 3.87 10.20 8.65
CA LYS A 29 3.02 9.90 9.82
C LYS A 29 1.53 10.15 9.52
N GLN A 30 1.20 11.25 8.84
CA GLN A 30 -0.18 11.59 8.52
C GLN A 30 -0.80 10.62 7.52
N ALA A 31 -0.04 10.19 6.50
CA ALA A 31 -0.51 9.17 5.57
C ALA A 31 -0.71 7.83 6.25
N TYR A 32 0.24 7.42 7.10
CA TYR A 32 0.11 6.23 7.96
C TYR A 32 -1.16 6.27 8.82
N GLU A 33 -1.39 7.36 9.56
CA GLU A 33 -2.58 7.52 10.40
C GLU A 33 -3.87 7.49 9.57
N PHE A 34 -3.87 8.08 8.38
CA PHE A 34 -5.03 8.04 7.49
C PHE A 34 -5.36 6.62 7.03
N ILE A 35 -4.38 5.87 6.50
CA ILE A 35 -4.65 4.55 5.93
C ILE A 35 -5.05 3.52 7.00
N ILE A 36 -4.50 3.59 8.22
CA ILE A 36 -4.92 2.68 9.30
C ILE A 36 -6.34 2.99 9.80
N LEU A 37 -6.77 4.26 9.76
CA LEU A 37 -8.10 4.66 10.23
C LEU A 37 -9.19 4.43 9.18
N TYR A 38 -8.86 4.57 7.89
CA TYR A 38 -9.87 4.65 6.83
C TYR A 38 -9.70 3.66 5.68
N MET A 39 -8.62 2.87 5.63
CA MET A 39 -8.37 1.94 4.52
C MET A 39 -8.20 0.48 4.99
N GLY A 40 -8.67 0.17 6.19
CA GLY A 40 -8.80 -1.21 6.66
C GLY A 40 -7.48 -1.92 6.95
N PHE A 41 -6.39 -1.16 7.18
CA PHE A 41 -5.14 -1.72 7.70
C PHE A 41 -5.26 -2.00 9.20
N ILE A 42 -4.63 -3.08 9.67
CA ILE A 42 -4.46 -3.30 11.11
C ILE A 42 -3.46 -2.26 11.64
N ALA A 43 -3.79 -1.63 12.75
CA ALA A 43 -2.86 -0.74 13.43
C ALA A 43 -1.66 -1.55 13.94
N HIS A 44 -0.51 -1.39 13.30
CA HIS A 44 0.76 -1.85 13.86
C HIS A 44 1.12 -0.96 15.06
N TYR A 45 1.94 -1.48 15.99
CA TYR A 45 2.29 -0.77 17.23
C TYR A 45 2.78 0.67 17.00
N ASN A 46 3.47 0.92 15.88
CA ASN A 46 3.84 2.25 15.39
C ASN A 46 4.10 2.24 13.87
N ARG A 47 4.38 3.42 13.30
CA ARG A 47 4.72 3.59 11.88
C ARG A 47 5.92 2.76 11.44
N GLN A 48 6.94 2.60 12.28
CA GLN A 48 8.11 1.79 11.92
C GLN A 48 7.72 0.32 11.74
N GLY A 49 6.98 -0.24 12.70
CA GLY A 49 6.50 -1.63 12.59
C GLY A 49 5.55 -1.84 11.40
N PHE A 50 4.79 -0.80 11.01
CA PHE A 50 4.04 -0.80 9.76
C PHE A 50 4.96 -0.87 8.55
N GLN A 51 5.96 0.02 8.47
CA GLN A 51 6.94 0.05 7.39
C GLN A 51 7.68 -1.29 7.24
N ASP A 52 8.11 -1.88 8.35
CA ASP A 52 8.80 -3.17 8.37
C ASP A 52 7.90 -4.29 7.80
N SER A 53 6.62 -4.29 8.18
CA SER A 53 5.64 -5.31 7.73
C SER A 53 5.34 -5.23 6.23
N TYR A 54 5.49 -4.05 5.64
CA TYR A 54 5.23 -3.77 4.24
C TYR A 54 6.51 -3.45 3.46
N THR A 55 7.62 -4.07 3.85
CA THR A 55 8.89 -4.00 3.11
C THR A 55 8.75 -4.60 1.70
N ASP A 56 7.96 -5.67 1.56
CA ASP A 56 7.47 -6.10 0.25
C ASP A 56 6.30 -5.21 -0.16
N LEU A 57 6.55 -4.33 -1.13
CA LEU A 57 5.58 -3.32 -1.49
C LEU A 57 4.36 -3.91 -2.22
N ARG A 58 4.43 -5.16 -2.69
CA ARG A 58 3.30 -5.84 -3.33
C ARG A 58 2.14 -6.00 -2.34
N ASP A 59 2.44 -6.40 -1.11
CA ASP A 59 1.46 -6.56 -0.04
C ASP A 59 0.81 -5.21 0.32
N PHE A 60 1.61 -4.16 0.38
CA PHE A 60 1.12 -2.80 0.63
C PHE A 60 0.15 -2.32 -0.45
N VAL A 61 0.54 -2.48 -1.71
CA VAL A 61 -0.23 -2.09 -2.90
C VAL A 61 -1.53 -2.90 -2.98
N GLU A 62 -1.51 -4.18 -2.64
CA GLU A 62 -2.72 -4.99 -2.54
C GLU A 62 -3.66 -4.44 -1.46
N ARG A 63 -3.15 -4.24 -0.23
CA ARG A 63 -3.96 -3.77 0.90
C ARG A 63 -4.50 -2.36 0.75
N LEU A 64 -3.84 -1.48 -0.02
CA LEU A 64 -4.39 -0.17 -0.35
C LEU A 64 -5.67 -0.24 -1.20
N GLN A 65 -5.92 -1.34 -1.91
CA GLN A 65 -7.17 -1.53 -2.67
C GLN A 65 -8.19 -2.38 -1.90
N THR A 66 -7.68 -3.36 -1.17
CA THR A 66 -8.44 -4.33 -0.41
C THR A 66 -8.55 -3.88 1.06
N SER A 67 -8.56 -4.81 2.03
CA SER A 67 -8.29 -4.52 3.43
C SER A 67 -7.75 -5.76 4.12
N GLU A 68 -7.43 -5.68 5.40
CA GLU A 68 -7.09 -6.88 6.20
C GLU A 68 -8.30 -7.83 6.40
N TYR A 69 -9.51 -7.39 6.06
CA TYR A 69 -10.76 -8.14 6.26
C TYR A 69 -11.41 -8.60 4.95
N SER A 70 -10.89 -8.17 3.80
CA SER A 70 -11.48 -8.44 2.49
C SER A 70 -10.40 -8.49 1.43
N ASN A 71 -10.50 -9.42 0.49
CA ASN A 71 -9.64 -9.49 -0.70
C ASN A 71 -10.34 -8.87 -1.94
N ASP A 72 -11.46 -8.18 -1.76
CA ASP A 72 -12.14 -7.48 -2.83
C ASP A 72 -11.32 -6.25 -3.28
N PRO A 73 -10.85 -6.18 -4.54
CA PRO A 73 -10.01 -5.08 -5.04
C PRO A 73 -10.74 -3.73 -5.15
N ASP A 74 -12.07 -3.71 -4.99
CA ASP A 74 -12.87 -2.50 -4.90
C ASP A 74 -13.32 -2.19 -3.46
N HIS A 75 -12.83 -2.92 -2.45
CA HIS A 75 -13.27 -2.76 -1.05
C HIS A 75 -13.14 -1.32 -0.56
N ASN A 76 -11.96 -0.72 -0.70
CA ASN A 76 -11.74 0.66 -0.25
C ASN A 76 -12.51 1.69 -1.08
N LEU A 77 -12.81 1.41 -2.35
CA LEU A 77 -13.69 2.28 -3.16
C LEU A 77 -15.13 2.24 -2.65
N LYS A 78 -15.65 1.04 -2.35
CA LYS A 78 -16.98 0.87 -1.75
C LYS A 78 -17.06 1.56 -0.37
N TRP A 79 -15.98 1.49 0.40
CA TRP A 79 -15.89 2.19 1.67
C TRP A 79 -15.87 3.72 1.51
N ALA A 80 -15.18 4.25 0.49
CA ALA A 80 -15.22 5.67 0.17
C ALA A 80 -16.65 6.15 -0.16
N ASP A 81 -17.41 5.37 -0.93
CA ASP A 81 -18.82 5.69 -1.24
C ASP A 81 -19.71 5.69 0.02
N GLU A 82 -19.44 4.77 0.95
CA GLU A 82 -20.13 4.69 2.24
C GLU A 82 -19.80 5.89 3.16
N LEU A 83 -18.54 6.32 3.21
CA LEU A 83 -18.13 7.52 3.98
C LEU A 83 -18.86 8.78 3.49
N GLU A 84 -18.95 8.95 2.17
CA GLU A 84 -19.67 10.07 1.56
C GLU A 84 -21.18 9.99 1.83
N ARG A 85 -21.76 8.78 1.80
CA ARG A 85 -23.17 8.56 2.14
C ARG A 85 -23.46 8.94 3.60
N ARG A 86 -22.64 8.47 4.54
CA ARG A 86 -22.84 8.77 5.98
C ARG A 86 -22.75 10.25 6.29
N GLU A 87 -21.91 11.00 5.58
CA GLU A 87 -21.86 12.46 5.73
C GLU A 87 -23.13 13.13 5.24
N ARG A 88 -23.65 12.71 4.07
CA ARG A 88 -24.94 13.21 3.57
C ARG A 88 -26.09 12.93 4.53
N ASP A 89 -26.05 11.78 5.19
CA ASP A 89 -27.08 11.34 6.14
C ASP A 89 -26.88 11.93 7.56
N GLY A 90 -25.78 12.67 7.80
CA GLY A 90 -25.46 13.30 9.09
C GLY A 90 -24.94 12.35 10.18
N ASP A 91 -24.54 11.13 9.81
CA ASP A 91 -24.11 10.06 10.72
C ASP A 91 -22.60 10.10 11.03
N THR A 92 -21.79 10.62 10.09
CA THR A 92 -20.37 10.90 10.34
C THR A 92 -20.16 12.39 10.56
N GLY A 93 -19.36 12.74 11.56
CA GLY A 93 -18.87 14.12 11.70
C GLY A 93 -18.21 14.63 10.41
N ASP A 94 -18.15 15.96 10.28
CA ASP A 94 -17.61 16.73 9.15
C ASP A 94 -16.35 16.06 8.53
N GLN A 95 -16.30 15.93 7.19
CA GLN A 95 -15.21 15.39 6.33
C GLN A 95 -15.37 13.95 5.80
N GLY A 96 -16.58 13.44 5.55
CA GLY A 96 -16.77 12.14 4.87
C GLY A 96 -16.25 12.15 3.43
N LYS A 97 -16.60 13.19 2.69
CA LYS A 97 -16.22 13.43 1.30
C LYS A 97 -14.72 13.62 1.13
N ASP A 98 -14.08 14.42 1.97
CA ASP A 98 -12.63 14.64 1.91
C ASP A 98 -11.86 13.32 2.07
N LYS A 99 -12.29 12.44 2.99
CA LYS A 99 -11.70 11.11 3.18
C LYS A 99 -11.95 10.22 1.97
N ALA A 100 -13.17 10.23 1.44
CA ALA A 100 -13.53 9.46 0.25
C ALA A 100 -12.67 9.85 -0.96
N ASP A 101 -12.45 11.15 -1.19
CA ASP A 101 -11.64 11.65 -2.29
C ASP A 101 -10.16 11.24 -2.15
N ILE A 102 -9.61 11.27 -0.93
CA ILE A 102 -8.25 10.77 -0.66
C ILE A 102 -8.15 9.27 -0.99
N ILE A 103 -9.10 8.45 -0.53
CA ILE A 103 -9.11 7.00 -0.79
C ILE A 103 -9.15 6.73 -2.29
N ARG A 104 -10.05 7.40 -3.03
CA ARG A 104 -10.19 7.23 -4.48
C ARG A 104 -8.89 7.56 -5.22
N GLU A 105 -8.23 8.67 -4.85
CA GLU A 105 -6.97 9.05 -5.50
C GLU A 105 -5.83 8.09 -5.16
N ILE A 106 -5.76 7.58 -3.91
CA ILE A 106 -4.80 6.54 -3.53
C ILE A 106 -5.02 5.26 -4.36
N VAL A 107 -6.25 4.75 -4.45
CA VAL A 107 -6.55 3.54 -5.22
C VAL A 107 -6.23 3.72 -6.69
N LYS A 108 -6.54 4.88 -7.26
CA LYS A 108 -6.17 5.23 -8.64
C LYS A 108 -4.65 5.20 -8.83
N LEU A 109 -3.87 5.77 -7.92
CA LEU A 109 -2.40 5.72 -8.00
C LEU A 109 -1.88 4.29 -7.94
N VAL A 110 -2.38 3.51 -6.99
CA VAL A 110 -2.01 2.11 -6.86
C VAL A 110 -2.23 1.35 -8.16
N ARG A 111 -3.39 1.50 -8.80
CA ARG A 111 -3.69 0.84 -10.07
C ARG A 111 -2.76 1.26 -11.21
N GLN A 112 -2.23 2.48 -11.18
CA GLN A 112 -1.24 2.95 -12.16
C GLN A 112 0.12 2.26 -11.98
N TYR A 113 0.56 2.04 -10.74
CA TYR A 113 1.91 1.49 -10.47
C TYR A 113 1.96 -0.02 -10.21
N GLN A 114 0.82 -0.67 -9.94
CA GLN A 114 0.78 -2.06 -9.46
C GLN A 114 1.49 -3.05 -10.40
N ASN A 115 1.26 -2.94 -11.70
CA ASN A 115 1.88 -3.85 -12.68
C ASN A 115 3.41 -3.70 -12.70
N ASP A 116 3.91 -2.46 -12.68
CA ASP A 116 5.35 -2.18 -12.70
C ASP A 116 6.02 -2.66 -11.41
N ILE A 117 5.39 -2.43 -10.25
CA ILE A 117 5.86 -2.91 -8.94
C ILE A 117 5.93 -4.44 -8.93
N ASN A 118 4.86 -5.11 -9.37
CA ASN A 118 4.80 -6.57 -9.41
C ASN A 118 5.88 -7.16 -10.32
N ALA A 119 6.10 -6.56 -11.50
CA ALA A 119 7.11 -7.02 -12.46
C ALA A 119 8.54 -6.87 -11.90
N GLU A 120 8.84 -5.73 -11.29
CA GLU A 120 10.15 -5.44 -10.72
C GLU A 120 10.51 -6.39 -9.56
N PHE A 121 9.57 -6.60 -8.63
CA PHE A 121 9.78 -7.53 -7.51
C PHE A 121 9.89 -8.98 -7.98
N ALA A 122 9.11 -9.40 -8.98
CA ALA A 122 9.23 -10.73 -9.57
C ALA A 122 10.61 -10.95 -10.22
N GLU A 123 11.14 -9.93 -10.91
CA GLU A 123 12.48 -10.00 -11.51
C GLU A 123 13.58 -10.04 -10.45
N LEU A 124 13.49 -9.24 -9.38
CA LEU A 124 14.44 -9.27 -8.27
C LEU A 124 14.45 -10.63 -7.56
N GLN A 125 13.27 -11.22 -7.34
CA GLN A 125 13.14 -12.56 -6.78
C GLN A 125 13.81 -13.59 -7.71
N ARG A 126 13.49 -13.57 -9.01
CA ARG A 126 14.10 -14.46 -10.00
C ARG A 126 15.63 -14.36 -10.03
N GLN A 127 16.17 -13.14 -10.00
CA GLN A 127 17.63 -12.93 -9.96
C GLN A 127 18.26 -13.46 -8.67
N THR A 128 17.58 -13.33 -7.54
CA THR A 128 18.05 -13.83 -6.24
C THR A 128 18.08 -15.36 -6.24
N GLU A 129 17.01 -16.00 -6.71
CA GLU A 129 16.92 -17.45 -6.86
C GLU A 129 18.00 -18.00 -7.79
N LEU A 130 18.26 -17.33 -8.93
CA LEU A 130 19.33 -17.70 -9.85
C LEU A 130 20.72 -17.61 -9.20
N LYS A 131 21.01 -16.52 -8.48
CA LYS A 131 22.29 -16.37 -7.76
C LYS A 131 22.49 -17.49 -6.74
N GLU A 132 21.44 -17.83 -6.00
CA GLU A 132 21.49 -18.90 -5.00
C GLU A 132 21.66 -20.28 -5.64
N ALA A 133 20.96 -20.55 -6.74
CA ALA A 133 21.12 -21.78 -7.52
C ALA A 133 22.56 -21.92 -8.05
N HIS A 134 23.15 -20.86 -8.59
CA HIS A 134 24.56 -20.85 -9.02
C HIS A 134 25.52 -21.13 -7.86
N ARG A 135 25.28 -20.51 -6.69
CA ARG A 135 26.09 -20.71 -5.49
C ARG A 135 26.05 -22.17 -5.02
N LEU A 136 24.86 -22.77 -4.98
CA LEU A 136 24.68 -24.18 -4.59
C LEU A 136 25.29 -25.13 -5.62
N ALA A 137 25.06 -24.91 -6.92
CA ALA A 137 25.63 -25.74 -7.96
C ALA A 137 27.17 -25.76 -7.90
N GLY A 138 27.79 -24.58 -7.74
CA GLY A 138 29.24 -24.46 -7.55
C GLY A 138 29.75 -25.21 -6.31
N LYS A 139 29.01 -25.16 -5.19
CA LYS A 139 29.36 -25.90 -3.96
C LYS A 139 29.39 -27.42 -4.16
N TYR A 140 28.55 -27.96 -5.03
CA TYR A 140 28.41 -29.40 -5.25
C TYR A 140 29.01 -29.88 -6.60
N GLY A 141 29.74 -29.03 -7.32
CA GLY A 141 30.38 -29.38 -8.59
C GLY A 141 29.43 -29.49 -9.79
N PHE A 142 28.20 -29.01 -9.66
CA PHE A 142 27.23 -28.93 -10.76
C PHE A 142 27.34 -27.60 -11.51
N LYS A 143 26.85 -27.56 -12.76
CA LYS A 143 26.70 -26.33 -13.55
C LYS A 143 25.22 -26.05 -13.78
N VAL A 144 24.79 -24.82 -13.48
CA VAL A 144 23.46 -24.33 -13.88
C VAL A 144 23.53 -23.90 -15.34
N VAL A 145 22.69 -24.47 -16.20
CA VAL A 145 22.54 -24.08 -17.61
C VAL A 145 21.18 -23.42 -17.75
N PRO A 146 21.10 -22.15 -18.20
CA PRO A 146 19.82 -21.51 -18.50
C PRO A 146 19.07 -22.30 -19.58
N GLN A 147 17.75 -22.43 -19.44
CA GLN A 147 16.87 -22.94 -20.50
C GLN A 147 16.43 -21.82 -21.42
#